data_AF-A0A058Z425-F1
#
_entry.id   AF-A0A058Z425-F1
#
_cell.length_a   1.000
_cell.length_b   1.000
_cell.length_c   1.000
_cell.angle_alpha   90.00
_cell.angle_beta   90.00
_cell.angle_gamma   90.00
#
_symmetry.space_group_name_H-M   'P 1'
#
loop_
_entity.id
_entity.type
_entity.pdbx_description
1 polymer ?
#
loop_
_entity_poly.entity_id
_entity_poly.type
_entity_poly.pdbx_seq_one_letter_code
_entity_poly.pdbx_strand_id
1 'polypeptide(L)'
;MEDYTSYANVLKEAVAVISEASLERELAAQVHSKLAGQARARAALEANLRGHVDEANRRIELLAQEVDQRRDEAEKTRQDAESRLETLTRQIEETEQLCQASEDRIRDLTAELARVRAEKRAAMSASRDSDPRLRYSLMLYESILDIRWDSVPDGDDVLSDDDEDPGLGPGSGPESELSLRRRNRAGKARTSVLSGHISLKGRVRPFSVDTAQQSAHFVTNYLWDLAG
;
A
#
# COMPACT_ATOMS: atom_id res chain seq x y z
N MET A 1 58.94 57.47 -105.41
CA MET A 1 57.82 57.68 -104.45
C MET A 1 57.13 56.37 -104.06
N GLU A 2 57.41 55.23 -104.71
CA GLU A 2 56.80 53.93 -104.38
C GLU A 2 57.39 53.23 -103.13
N ASP A 3 58.60 53.62 -102.68
CA ASP A 3 59.22 53.02 -101.48
C ASP A 3 58.60 53.47 -100.14
N TYR A 4 57.98 54.65 -100.10
CA TYR A 4 57.35 55.17 -98.88
C TYR A 4 56.03 54.46 -98.55
N THR A 5 55.31 53.96 -99.55
CA THR A 5 54.10 53.15 -99.36
C THR A 5 54.40 51.75 -98.81
N SER A 6 55.55 51.17 -99.15
CA SER A 6 56.00 49.88 -98.62
C SER A 6 56.35 49.99 -97.12
N TYR A 7 57.11 51.02 -96.74
CA TYR A 7 57.49 51.24 -95.34
C TYR A 7 56.29 51.58 -94.43
N ALA A 8 55.30 52.31 -94.96
CA ALA A 8 54.07 52.61 -94.23
C ALA A 8 53.20 51.36 -93.96
N ASN A 9 53.20 50.39 -94.87
CA ASN A 9 52.48 49.12 -94.67
C ASN A 9 53.18 48.23 -93.64
N VAL A 10 54.52 48.12 -93.69
CA VAL A 10 55.29 47.37 -92.68
C VAL A 10 55.12 47.96 -91.28
N LEU A 11 55.08 49.29 -91.15
CA LEU A 11 54.82 49.94 -89.86
C LEU A 11 53.40 49.70 -89.34
N LYS A 12 52.38 49.72 -90.22
CA LYS A 12 51.01 49.38 -89.83
C LYS A 12 50.90 47.93 -89.36
N GLU A 13 51.56 47.01 -90.04
CA GLU A 13 51.56 45.58 -89.70
C GLU A 13 52.30 45.35 -88.38
N ALA A 14 53.46 45.99 -88.16
CA ALA A 14 54.18 45.94 -86.91
C ALA A 14 53.39 46.54 -85.73
N VAL A 15 52.68 47.66 -85.93
CA VAL A 15 51.79 48.24 -84.91
C VAL A 15 50.60 47.34 -84.61
N ALA A 16 50.01 46.68 -85.62
CA ALA A 16 48.94 45.72 -85.43
C ALA A 16 49.41 44.53 -84.58
N VAL A 17 50.56 43.94 -84.92
CA VAL A 17 51.17 42.83 -84.15
C VAL A 17 51.52 43.25 -82.72
N ILE A 18 52.06 44.45 -82.52
CA ILE A 18 52.34 44.98 -81.17
C ILE A 18 51.04 45.20 -80.39
N SER A 19 49.98 45.70 -81.03
CA SER A 19 48.68 45.91 -80.39
C SER A 19 48.03 44.58 -80.00
N GLU A 20 48.11 43.56 -80.87
CA GLU A 20 47.58 42.23 -80.63
C GLU A 20 48.35 41.55 -79.48
N ALA A 21 49.68 41.57 -79.51
CA ALA A 21 50.51 41.07 -78.42
C ALA A 21 50.26 41.81 -77.08
N SER A 22 49.94 43.11 -77.12
CA SER A 22 49.56 43.86 -75.92
C SER A 22 48.21 43.43 -75.37
N LEU A 23 47.23 43.18 -76.26
CA LEU A 23 45.88 42.75 -75.91
C LEU A 23 45.88 41.30 -75.38
N GLU A 24 46.70 40.43 -75.97
CA GLU A 24 46.94 39.07 -75.47
C GLU A 24 47.58 39.08 -74.08
N ARG A 25 48.57 39.95 -73.83
CA ARG A 25 49.17 40.11 -72.51
C ARG A 25 48.17 40.62 -71.48
N GLU A 26 47.33 41.58 -71.86
CA GLU A 26 46.29 42.10 -70.99
C GLU A 26 45.23 41.03 -70.68
N LEU A 27 44.79 40.28 -71.69
CA LEU A 27 43.87 39.15 -71.52
C LEU A 27 44.48 38.06 -70.62
N ALA A 28 45.74 37.69 -70.84
CA ALA A 28 46.45 36.74 -70.00
C ALA A 28 46.57 37.23 -68.55
N ALA A 29 46.86 38.51 -68.34
CA ALA A 29 46.89 39.12 -67.00
C ALA A 29 45.50 39.09 -66.34
N GLN A 30 44.42 39.38 -67.09
CA GLN A 30 43.05 39.28 -66.58
C GLN A 30 42.67 37.84 -66.24
N VAL A 31 43.03 36.86 -67.07
CA VAL A 31 42.78 35.43 -66.82
C VAL A 31 43.56 34.96 -65.58
N HIS A 32 44.85 35.29 -65.47
CA HIS A 32 45.65 34.96 -64.29
C HIS A 32 45.10 35.61 -63.02
N SER A 33 44.65 36.87 -63.09
CA SER A 33 44.01 37.55 -61.97
C SER A 33 42.71 36.85 -61.55
N LYS A 34 41.85 36.46 -62.50
CA LYS A 34 40.62 35.71 -62.22
C LYS A 34 40.91 34.33 -61.63
N LEU A 35 41.87 33.58 -62.18
CA LEU A 35 42.27 32.27 -61.66
C LEU A 35 42.87 32.39 -60.25
N ALA A 36 43.70 33.40 -60.00
CA ALA A 36 44.23 33.67 -58.67
C ALA A 36 43.12 34.04 -57.68
N GLY A 37 42.13 34.83 -58.11
CA GLY A 37 40.94 35.14 -57.32
C GLY A 37 40.11 33.90 -56.98
N GLN A 38 39.88 33.03 -57.96
CA GLN A 38 39.17 31.75 -57.77
C GLN A 38 39.94 30.80 -56.83
N ALA A 39 41.26 30.70 -56.98
CA ALA A 39 42.10 29.89 -56.10
C ALA A 39 42.03 30.39 -54.64
N ARG A 40 42.06 31.71 -54.41
CA ARG A 40 41.90 32.30 -53.08
C ARG A 40 40.51 32.05 -52.50
N ALA A 41 39.46 32.23 -53.30
CA ALA A 41 38.08 31.96 -52.87
C ALA A 41 37.87 30.49 -52.50
N ARG A 42 38.44 29.56 -53.29
CA ARG A 42 38.39 28.12 -53.01
C ARG A 42 39.14 27.78 -51.73
N ALA A 43 40.35 28.29 -51.54
CA ALA A 43 41.12 28.07 -50.32
C ALA A 43 40.39 28.61 -49.07
N ALA A 44 39.75 29.78 -49.18
CA ALA A 44 38.93 30.33 -48.10
C ALA A 44 37.70 29.46 -47.79
N LEU A 45 37.03 28.94 -48.82
CA LEU A 45 35.89 28.03 -48.64
C LEU A 45 36.31 26.69 -48.03
N GLU A 46 37.42 26.11 -48.48
CA GLU A 46 37.98 24.87 -47.90
C GLU A 46 38.38 25.07 -46.43
N ALA A 47 38.98 26.22 -46.07
CA ALA A 47 39.28 26.55 -44.68
C ALA A 47 38.02 26.70 -43.82
N ASN A 48 36.98 27.35 -44.34
CA ASN A 48 35.69 27.49 -43.63
C ASN A 48 34.99 26.14 -43.44
N LEU A 49 34.95 25.30 -44.48
CA LEU A 49 34.38 23.96 -44.40
C LEU A 49 35.13 23.10 -43.38
N ARG A 50 36.46 23.17 -43.37
CA ARG A 50 37.28 22.48 -42.36
C ARG A 50 36.95 22.96 -40.95
N GLY A 51 36.81 24.26 -40.74
CA GLY A 51 36.39 24.83 -39.45
C GLY A 51 35.04 24.30 -38.97
N HIS A 52 34.04 24.24 -39.86
CA HIS A 52 32.72 23.68 -39.53
C HIS A 52 32.76 22.17 -39.27
N VAL A 53 33.57 21.41 -40.00
CA VAL A 53 33.76 19.97 -39.75
C VAL A 53 34.43 19.75 -38.40
N ASP A 54 35.46 20.51 -38.06
CA ASP A 54 36.14 20.42 -36.77
C ASP A 54 35.20 20.79 -35.61
N GLU A 55 34.38 21.83 -35.78
CA GLU A 55 33.35 22.23 -34.81
C GLU A 55 32.27 21.16 -34.65
N ALA A 56 31.78 20.58 -35.76
CA ALA A 56 30.81 19.49 -35.73
C ALA A 56 31.37 18.25 -35.03
N ASN A 57 32.62 17.89 -35.29
CA ASN A 57 33.29 16.76 -34.64
C ASN A 57 33.42 16.98 -33.13
N ARG A 58 33.83 18.17 -32.69
CA ARG A 58 33.86 18.52 -31.25
C ARG A 58 32.48 18.42 -30.61
N ARG A 59 31.44 18.88 -31.31
CA ARG A 59 30.07 18.77 -30.80
C ARG A 59 29.61 17.32 -30.70
N ILE A 60 29.98 16.47 -31.66
CA ILE A 60 29.69 15.03 -31.61
C ILE A 60 30.40 14.39 -30.42
N GLU A 61 31.66 14.72 -30.17
CA GLU A 61 32.43 14.21 -29.02
C GLU A 61 31.80 14.62 -27.68
N LEU A 62 31.40 15.89 -27.54
CA LEU A 62 30.72 16.37 -26.33
C LEU A 62 29.37 15.68 -26.11
N LEU A 63 28.58 15.51 -27.18
CA LEU A 63 27.30 14.80 -27.09
C LEU A 63 27.49 13.32 -26.78
N ALA A 64 28.54 12.69 -27.30
CA ALA A 64 28.87 11.30 -26.96
C ALA A 64 29.20 11.17 -25.46
N GLN A 65 30.01 12.07 -24.92
CA GLN A 65 30.31 12.11 -23.48
C GLN A 65 29.05 12.34 -22.63
N GLU A 66 28.16 13.24 -23.04
CA GLU A 66 26.90 13.50 -22.32
C GLU A 66 25.98 12.27 -22.34
N VAL A 67 25.91 11.54 -23.47
CA VAL A 67 25.16 10.30 -23.57
C VAL A 67 25.72 9.22 -22.66
N ASP A 68 27.06 9.07 -22.61
CA ASP A 68 27.71 8.11 -21.72
C ASP A 68 27.47 8.45 -20.25
N GLN A 69 27.59 9.72 -19.86
CA GLN A 69 27.29 10.18 -18.50
C GLN A 69 25.84 9.89 -18.10
N ARG A 70 24.87 10.21 -18.98
CA ARG A 70 23.46 9.91 -18.72
C ARG A 70 23.18 8.42 -18.65
N ARG A 71 23.92 7.60 -19.41
CA ARG A 71 23.81 6.16 -19.35
C ARG A 71 24.30 5.61 -18.02
N ASP A 72 25.43 6.10 -17.52
CA ASP A 72 25.98 5.69 -16.22
C ASP A 72 25.05 6.11 -15.07
N GLU A 73 24.48 7.32 -15.13
CA GLU A 73 23.48 7.79 -14.17
C GLU A 73 22.20 6.95 -14.21
N ALA A 74 21.71 6.61 -15.40
CA ALA A 74 20.56 5.74 -15.58
C ALA A 74 20.83 4.32 -15.06
N GLU A 75 22.04 3.79 -15.27
CA GLU A 75 22.43 2.47 -14.76
C GLU A 75 22.52 2.47 -13.22
N LYS A 76 23.09 3.51 -12.63
CA LYS A 76 23.14 3.65 -11.17
C LYS A 76 21.74 3.74 -10.56
N THR A 77 20.87 4.58 -11.10
CA THR A 77 19.49 4.71 -10.60
C THR A 77 18.70 3.41 -10.78
N ARG A 78 18.96 2.65 -11.84
CA ARG A 78 18.40 1.31 -12.04
C ARG A 78 18.90 0.31 -10.98
N GLN A 79 20.20 0.26 -10.70
CA GLN A 79 20.77 -0.61 -9.66
C GLN A 79 20.23 -0.26 -8.26
N ASP A 80 20.12 1.03 -7.95
CA ASP A 80 19.51 1.49 -6.69
C ASP A 80 18.03 1.06 -6.59
N ALA A 81 17.28 1.13 -7.70
CA ALA A 81 15.91 0.64 -7.74
C ALA A 81 15.81 -0.89 -7.60
N GLU A 82 16.69 -1.64 -8.25
CA GLU A 82 16.75 -3.12 -8.17
C GLU A 82 17.07 -3.58 -6.74
N SER A 83 18.08 -3.00 -6.08
CA SER A 83 18.40 -3.32 -4.68
C SER A 83 17.26 -2.97 -3.71
N ARG A 84 16.53 -1.87 -3.97
CA ARG A 84 15.34 -1.52 -3.19
C ARG A 84 14.18 -2.51 -3.41
N LEU A 85 14.00 -3.01 -4.63
CA LEU A 85 13.01 -4.06 -4.90
C LEU A 85 13.36 -5.37 -4.18
N GLU A 86 14.63 -5.77 -4.18
CA GLU A 86 15.08 -6.96 -3.45
C GLU A 86 14.82 -6.85 -1.94
N THR A 87 15.15 -5.71 -1.34
CA THR A 87 14.88 -5.47 0.10
C THR A 87 13.40 -5.48 0.43
N LEU A 88 12.55 -4.86 -0.40
CA LEU A 88 11.10 -4.90 -0.21
C LEU A 88 10.51 -6.30 -0.38
N THR A 89 11.02 -7.07 -1.35
CA THR A 89 10.59 -8.46 -1.57
C THR A 89 10.88 -9.30 -0.33
N ARG A 90 12.08 -9.17 0.24
CA ARG A 90 12.45 -9.86 1.48
C ARG A 90 11.58 -9.46 2.68
N GLN A 91 11.21 -8.19 2.80
CA GLN A 91 10.29 -7.73 3.85
C GLN A 91 8.89 -8.31 3.67
N ILE A 92 8.38 -8.39 2.44
CA ILE A 92 7.09 -9.02 2.15
C ILE A 92 7.12 -10.49 2.58
N GLU A 93 8.14 -11.25 2.17
CA GLU A 93 8.30 -12.65 2.56
C GLU A 93 8.35 -12.84 4.09
N GLU A 94 9.06 -11.97 4.82
CA GLU A 94 9.12 -12.01 6.28
C GLU A 94 7.75 -11.74 6.91
N THR A 95 7.01 -10.75 6.39
CA THR A 95 5.65 -10.46 6.88
C THR A 95 4.66 -11.57 6.56
N GLU A 96 4.75 -12.21 5.40
CA GLU A 96 3.92 -13.36 5.03
C GLU A 96 4.17 -14.55 5.97
N GLN A 97 5.44 -14.82 6.31
CA GLN A 97 5.79 -15.86 7.28
C GLN A 97 5.21 -15.57 8.68
N LEU A 98 5.25 -14.31 9.13
CA LEU A 98 4.67 -13.91 10.41
C LEU A 98 3.14 -14.01 10.40
N CYS A 99 2.48 -13.60 9.32
CA CYS A 99 1.04 -13.77 9.14
C CYS A 99 0.66 -15.24 9.21
N GLN A 100 1.33 -16.10 8.46
CA GLN A 100 1.09 -17.55 8.45
C GLN A 100 1.27 -18.18 9.84
N ALA A 101 2.35 -17.82 10.54
CA ALA A 101 2.58 -18.29 11.91
C ALA A 101 1.48 -17.83 12.88
N SER A 102 0.95 -16.61 12.72
CA SER A 102 -0.15 -16.09 13.54
C SER A 102 -1.49 -16.78 13.23
N GLU A 103 -1.76 -17.10 11.96
CA GLU A 103 -2.95 -17.85 11.54
C GLU A 103 -2.95 -19.27 12.10
N ASP A 104 -1.82 -19.96 12.03
CA ASP A 104 -1.64 -21.28 12.63
C ASP A 104 -1.88 -21.23 14.14
N ARG A 105 -1.37 -20.18 14.82
CA ARG A 105 -1.61 -19.99 16.25
C ARG A 105 -3.08 -19.74 16.59
N ILE A 106 -3.79 -18.95 15.79
CA ILE A 106 -5.24 -18.73 15.95
C ILE A 106 -5.99 -20.05 15.75
N ARG A 107 -5.61 -20.84 14.75
CA ARG A 107 -6.21 -22.17 14.48
C ARG A 107 -6.03 -23.10 15.68
N ASP A 108 -4.82 -23.17 16.23
CA ASP A 108 -4.50 -23.99 17.42
C ASP A 108 -5.33 -23.56 18.64
N LEU A 109 -5.38 -22.25 18.92
CA LEU A 109 -6.16 -21.72 20.04
C LEU A 109 -7.67 -21.94 19.86
N THR A 110 -8.16 -21.85 18.62
CA THR A 110 -9.57 -22.15 18.30
C THR A 110 -9.90 -23.61 18.57
N ALA A 111 -9.00 -24.53 18.17
CA ALA A 111 -9.15 -25.96 18.46
C ALA A 111 -9.08 -26.25 19.97
N GLU A 112 -8.18 -25.58 20.69
CA GLU A 112 -8.07 -25.71 22.14
C GLU A 112 -9.32 -25.19 22.86
N LEU A 113 -9.85 -24.03 22.45
CA LEU A 113 -11.11 -23.49 22.97
C LEU A 113 -12.28 -24.44 22.72
N ALA A 114 -12.37 -25.02 21.52
CA ALA A 114 -13.40 -26.01 21.20
C ALA A 114 -13.30 -27.24 22.11
N ARG A 115 -12.08 -27.74 22.36
CA ARG A 115 -11.83 -28.86 23.29
C ARG A 115 -12.26 -28.52 24.71
N VAL A 116 -11.83 -27.38 25.25
CA VAL A 116 -12.18 -26.94 26.60
C VAL A 116 -13.69 -26.74 26.75
N ARG A 117 -14.37 -26.19 25.73
CA ARG A 117 -15.83 -26.07 25.71
C ARG A 117 -16.51 -27.44 25.73
N ALA A 118 -16.01 -28.41 24.96
CA ALA A 118 -16.54 -29.77 24.96
C ALA A 118 -16.35 -30.46 26.33
N GLU A 119 -15.17 -30.34 26.94
CA GLU A 119 -14.88 -30.85 28.29
C GLU A 119 -15.78 -30.19 29.35
N LYS A 120 -15.98 -28.86 29.28
CA LYS A 120 -16.90 -28.13 30.17
C LYS A 120 -18.33 -28.66 30.03
N ARG A 121 -18.84 -28.81 28.81
CA ARG A 121 -20.18 -29.36 28.55
C ARG A 121 -20.31 -30.79 29.07
N ALA A 122 -19.31 -31.64 28.85
CA ALA A 122 -19.29 -33.01 29.36
C ALA A 122 -19.31 -33.04 30.90
N ALA A 123 -18.47 -32.23 31.56
CA ALA A 123 -18.44 -32.12 33.01
C ALA A 123 -19.76 -31.57 33.59
N MET A 124 -20.37 -30.57 32.94
CA MET A 124 -21.68 -30.05 33.34
C MET A 124 -22.78 -31.10 33.22
N SER A 125 -22.80 -31.89 32.13
CA SER A 125 -23.76 -32.99 31.98
C SER A 125 -23.55 -34.08 33.03
N ALA A 126 -22.29 -34.47 33.30
CA ALA A 126 -21.96 -35.45 34.34
C ALA A 126 -22.37 -34.97 35.75
N SER A 127 -22.16 -33.68 36.05
CA SER A 127 -22.56 -33.08 37.33
C SER A 127 -24.08 -32.95 37.47
N ARG A 128 -24.81 -32.70 36.36
CA ARG A 128 -26.28 -32.68 36.36
C ARG A 128 -26.87 -34.04 36.70
N ASP A 129 -26.17 -35.11 36.37
CA ASP A 129 -26.63 -36.48 36.62
C ASP A 129 -26.14 -37.08 37.95
N SER A 130 -25.16 -36.46 38.62
CA SER A 130 -24.48 -37.06 39.78
C SER A 130 -25.25 -37.00 41.11
N ASP A 131 -26.29 -36.17 41.26
CA ASP A 131 -27.04 -36.10 42.52
C ASP A 131 -28.58 -36.14 42.32
N PRO A 132 -29.17 -37.36 42.23
CA PRO A 132 -30.62 -37.51 42.15
C PRO A 132 -31.35 -37.01 43.39
N ARG A 133 -30.70 -36.98 44.57
CA ARG A 133 -31.32 -36.47 45.80
C ARG A 133 -31.47 -34.96 45.74
N LEU A 134 -30.43 -34.24 45.32
CA LEU A 134 -30.51 -32.80 45.12
C LEU A 134 -31.56 -32.43 44.08
N ARG A 135 -31.63 -33.16 42.96
CA ARG A 135 -32.67 -32.96 41.93
C ARG A 135 -34.07 -33.16 42.51
N TYR A 136 -34.28 -34.22 43.27
CA TYR A 136 -35.56 -34.46 43.93
C TYR A 136 -35.90 -33.34 44.92
N SER A 137 -34.96 -32.89 45.74
CA SER A 137 -35.16 -31.79 46.68
C SER A 137 -35.50 -30.47 45.97
N LEU A 138 -34.78 -30.12 44.90
CA LEU A 138 -35.07 -28.91 44.11
C LEU A 138 -36.45 -28.99 43.44
N MET A 139 -36.79 -30.14 42.86
CA MET A 139 -38.13 -30.38 42.28
C MET A 139 -39.22 -30.30 43.34
N LEU A 140 -38.95 -30.79 44.56
CA LEU A 140 -39.88 -30.68 45.68
C LEU A 140 -40.07 -29.22 46.10
N TYR A 141 -39.01 -28.42 46.18
CA TYR A 141 -39.12 -26.98 46.45
C TYR A 141 -39.90 -26.25 45.37
N GLU A 142 -39.65 -26.56 44.08
CA GLU A 142 -40.42 -25.99 42.97
C GLU A 142 -41.91 -26.37 43.08
N SER A 143 -42.22 -27.63 43.39
CA SER A 143 -43.61 -28.11 43.53
C SER A 143 -44.33 -27.57 44.76
N ILE A 144 -43.63 -27.28 45.86
CA ILE A 144 -44.25 -26.78 47.10
C ILE A 144 -44.51 -25.27 46.97
N LEU A 145 -43.57 -24.53 46.37
CA LEU A 145 -43.61 -23.07 46.37
C LEU A 145 -44.17 -22.50 45.06
N ASP A 146 -44.23 -23.30 43.98
CA ASP A 146 -44.54 -22.85 42.61
C ASP A 146 -43.69 -21.64 42.15
N ILE A 147 -42.48 -21.51 42.71
CA ILE A 147 -41.53 -20.44 42.42
C ILE A 147 -40.60 -20.90 41.30
N ARG A 148 -40.50 -20.08 40.25
CA ARG A 148 -39.47 -20.18 39.22
C ARG A 148 -38.54 -18.97 39.29
N TRP A 149 -37.29 -19.24 39.56
CA TRP A 149 -36.24 -18.22 39.58
C TRP A 149 -35.87 -17.85 38.16
N ASP A 150 -35.79 -16.56 37.86
CA ASP A 150 -35.18 -16.12 36.62
C ASP A 150 -33.68 -16.43 36.76
N SER A 151 -33.17 -17.33 35.93
CA SER A 151 -31.72 -17.50 35.81
C SER A 151 -31.18 -16.17 35.33
N VAL A 152 -30.59 -15.40 36.24
CA VAL A 152 -29.72 -14.29 35.86
C VAL A 152 -28.74 -14.93 34.90
N PRO A 153 -28.68 -14.54 33.62
CA PRO A 153 -27.66 -15.06 32.75
C PRO A 153 -26.37 -14.69 33.46
N ASP A 154 -25.67 -15.69 34.01
CA ASP A 154 -24.28 -15.53 34.36
C ASP A 154 -23.70 -14.94 33.09
N GLY A 155 -23.26 -13.67 33.14
CA GLY A 155 -22.99 -12.86 31.94
C GLY A 155 -21.82 -13.36 31.07
N ASP A 156 -21.59 -14.66 31.08
CA ASP A 156 -20.73 -15.47 30.26
C ASP A 156 -21.55 -16.25 29.20
N ASP A 157 -22.88 -16.39 29.35
CA ASP A 157 -23.78 -17.06 28.37
C ASP A 157 -24.39 -16.11 27.31
N VAL A 158 -24.07 -14.80 27.34
CA VAL A 158 -24.47 -13.84 26.27
C VAL A 158 -23.53 -13.90 25.05
N LEU A 159 -22.67 -14.92 24.99
CA LEU A 159 -22.04 -15.33 23.74
C LEU A 159 -22.73 -16.61 23.28
N SER A 160 -24.02 -16.50 22.96
CA SER A 160 -24.69 -17.49 22.12
C SER A 160 -23.84 -17.66 20.87
N ASP A 161 -23.31 -18.86 20.65
CA ASP A 161 -22.53 -19.24 19.45
C ASP A 161 -23.37 -19.09 18.14
N ASP A 162 -24.62 -18.62 18.22
CA ASP A 162 -25.60 -18.42 17.14
C ASP A 162 -25.79 -16.94 16.71
N ASP A 163 -25.10 -15.97 17.32
CA ASP A 163 -25.05 -14.62 16.73
C ASP A 163 -24.08 -14.65 15.53
N GLU A 164 -24.66 -15.00 14.39
CA GLU A 164 -24.09 -14.91 13.05
C GLU A 164 -23.24 -13.65 12.90
N ASP A 165 -21.99 -13.89 12.50
CA ASP A 165 -21.04 -12.96 11.88
C ASP A 165 -21.71 -11.69 11.32
N PRO A 166 -21.72 -10.55 12.06
CA PRO A 166 -22.12 -9.29 11.48
C PRO A 166 -21.01 -8.91 10.51
N GLY A 167 -21.21 -9.28 9.24
CA GLY A 167 -20.25 -9.14 8.14
C GLY A 167 -19.32 -7.96 8.34
N LEU A 168 -18.05 -8.29 8.55
CA LEU A 168 -16.96 -7.34 8.78
C LEU A 168 -16.95 -6.30 7.66
N GLY A 169 -17.53 -5.13 7.95
CA GLY A 169 -17.28 -3.92 7.18
C GLY A 169 -15.81 -3.55 7.35
N PRO A 170 -15.03 -3.38 6.27
CA PRO A 170 -13.63 -3.01 6.37
C PRO A 170 -13.54 -1.53 6.78
N GLY A 171 -13.18 -1.21 8.04
CA GLY A 171 -12.93 0.21 8.34
C GLY A 171 -12.74 0.72 9.76
N SER A 172 -12.60 -0.08 10.81
CA SER A 172 -12.27 0.48 12.14
C SER A 172 -10.96 -0.07 12.68
N GLY A 173 -9.95 0.80 12.75
CA GLY A 173 -8.58 0.48 13.13
C GLY A 173 -8.40 -0.03 14.58
N PRO A 174 -7.30 -0.75 14.85
CA PRO A 174 -7.14 -1.63 16.01
C PRO A 174 -6.90 -0.95 17.37
N GLU A 175 -6.73 0.37 17.44
CA GLU A 175 -6.22 1.02 18.67
C GLU A 175 -7.30 1.52 19.64
N SER A 176 -8.56 1.60 19.23
CA SER A 176 -9.63 2.22 20.06
C SER A 176 -10.38 1.25 20.99
N GLU A 177 -10.41 -0.05 20.68
CA GLU A 177 -11.21 -1.02 21.46
C GLU A 177 -10.49 -1.60 22.68
N LEU A 178 -9.16 -1.73 22.65
CA LEU A 178 -8.39 -2.31 23.76
C LEU A 178 -8.43 -1.44 25.03
N SER A 179 -8.69 -0.14 24.87
CA SER A 179 -8.79 0.84 25.96
C SER A 179 -10.10 0.74 26.77
N LEU A 180 -11.19 0.26 26.15
CA LEU A 180 -12.46 0.09 26.87
C LEU A 180 -12.55 -1.25 27.61
N ARG A 181 -11.90 -2.32 27.12
CA ARG A 181 -12.01 -3.65 27.76
C ARG A 181 -11.25 -3.77 29.09
N ARG A 182 -10.24 -2.93 29.36
CA ARG A 182 -9.47 -3.00 30.62
C ARG A 182 -10.16 -2.34 31.84
N ARG A 183 -11.18 -1.49 31.67
CA ARG A 183 -11.87 -0.85 32.82
C ARG A 183 -13.05 -1.63 33.39
N ASN A 184 -13.58 -2.63 32.70
CA ASN A 184 -14.79 -3.36 33.14
C ASN A 184 -14.49 -4.68 33.89
N ARG A 185 -13.22 -4.97 34.23
CA ARG A 185 -12.85 -6.13 35.08
C ARG A 185 -12.90 -5.84 36.59
N ALA A 186 -13.18 -4.60 36.99
CA ALA A 186 -13.35 -4.24 38.39
C ALA A 186 -14.74 -4.67 38.87
N GLY A 187 -14.85 -5.91 39.36
CA GLY A 187 -15.96 -6.38 40.17
C GLY A 187 -17.29 -6.49 39.44
N LYS A 188 -17.53 -7.64 38.80
CA LYS A 188 -18.90 -8.10 38.50
C LYS A 188 -19.59 -8.28 39.85
N ALA A 189 -20.20 -7.21 40.35
CA ALA A 189 -20.99 -7.24 41.57
C ALA A 189 -22.04 -8.34 41.34
N ARG A 190 -21.99 -9.39 42.18
CA ARG A 190 -23.07 -10.38 42.22
C ARG A 190 -24.35 -9.57 42.35
N THR A 191 -25.21 -9.65 41.35
CA THR A 191 -26.47 -8.92 41.37
C THR A 191 -27.20 -9.38 42.62
N SER A 192 -27.34 -8.48 43.60
CA SER A 192 -28.05 -8.76 44.85
C SER A 192 -29.56 -8.87 44.63
N VAL A 193 -30.02 -8.70 43.39
CA VAL A 193 -31.42 -8.79 43.03
C VAL A 193 -31.79 -10.25 42.80
N LEU A 194 -32.75 -10.72 43.59
CA LEU A 194 -33.41 -12.01 43.45
C LEU A 194 -34.71 -11.80 42.67
N SER A 195 -34.79 -12.31 41.44
CA SER A 195 -35.96 -12.18 40.58
C SER A 195 -36.52 -13.53 40.13
N GLY A 196 -37.80 -13.54 39.79
CA GLY A 196 -38.50 -14.73 39.33
C GLY A 196 -40.00 -14.51 39.23
N HIS A 197 -40.74 -15.60 39.14
CA HIS A 197 -42.20 -15.59 39.13
C HIS A 197 -42.80 -16.77 39.89
N ILE A 198 -44.03 -16.59 40.38
CA ILE A 198 -44.80 -17.59 41.14
C ILE A 198 -46.09 -17.90 40.39
N SER A 199 -46.40 -19.19 40.22
CA SER A 199 -47.53 -19.66 39.40
C SER A 199 -48.62 -20.36 40.22
N LEU A 200 -49.46 -19.60 40.93
CA LEU A 200 -50.54 -20.17 41.76
C LEU A 200 -51.88 -20.15 41.04
N LYS A 201 -52.54 -21.31 40.94
CA LYS A 201 -53.93 -21.45 40.42
C LYS A 201 -54.16 -20.77 39.06
N GLY A 202 -53.17 -20.84 38.17
CA GLY A 202 -53.22 -20.24 36.83
C GLY A 202 -52.95 -18.73 36.79
N ARG A 203 -52.53 -18.10 37.89
CA ARG A 203 -52.05 -16.72 37.92
C ARG A 203 -50.53 -16.69 38.09
N VAL A 204 -49.84 -15.97 37.22
CA VAL A 204 -48.39 -15.74 37.30
C VAL A 204 -48.14 -14.38 37.97
N ARG A 205 -47.35 -14.36 39.04
CA ARG A 205 -46.94 -13.14 39.74
C ARG A 205 -45.42 -13.00 39.69
N PRO A 206 -44.87 -12.00 38.97
CA PRO A 206 -43.43 -11.74 39.00
C PRO A 206 -43.03 -11.11 40.34
N PHE A 207 -41.80 -11.35 40.78
CA PHE A 207 -41.19 -10.67 41.91
C PHE A 207 -39.73 -10.30 41.60
N SER A 208 -39.24 -9.26 42.26
CA SER A 208 -37.86 -8.82 42.19
C SER A 208 -37.49 -8.14 43.50
N VAL A 209 -36.54 -8.72 44.23
CA VAL A 209 -36.18 -8.29 45.60
C VAL A 209 -34.68 -8.06 45.68
N ASP A 210 -34.27 -6.85 46.07
CA ASP A 210 -32.87 -6.55 46.33
C ASP A 210 -32.45 -7.08 47.71
N THR A 211 -31.73 -8.20 47.72
CA THR A 211 -31.22 -8.86 48.92
C THR A 211 -30.10 -8.08 49.62
N ALA A 212 -29.51 -7.05 48.99
CA ALA A 212 -28.54 -6.17 49.66
C ALA A 212 -29.21 -5.19 50.62
N GLN A 213 -30.49 -4.86 50.38
CA GLN A 213 -31.25 -3.88 51.17
C GLN A 213 -32.19 -4.54 52.18
N GLN A 214 -32.51 -5.82 51.99
CA GLN A 214 -33.51 -6.53 52.78
C GLN A 214 -32.88 -7.63 53.64
N SER A 215 -33.40 -7.82 54.85
CA SER A 215 -32.95 -8.91 55.71
C SER A 215 -33.41 -10.27 55.18
N ALA A 216 -32.63 -11.33 55.42
CA ALA A 216 -33.00 -12.69 55.01
C ALA A 216 -34.36 -13.14 55.57
N HIS A 217 -34.71 -12.68 56.78
CA HIS A 217 -36.02 -12.95 57.39
C HIS A 217 -37.17 -12.30 56.62
N PHE A 218 -37.00 -11.03 56.23
CA PHE A 218 -37.99 -10.32 55.41
C PHE A 218 -38.19 -11.02 54.06
N VAL A 219 -37.10 -11.34 53.35
CA VAL A 219 -37.15 -12.00 52.03
C VAL A 219 -37.87 -13.35 52.13
N THR A 220 -37.56 -14.14 53.15
CA THR A 220 -38.17 -15.46 53.36
C THR A 220 -39.68 -15.34 53.59
N ASN A 221 -40.12 -14.47 54.49
CA ASN A 221 -41.55 -14.27 54.76
C ASN A 221 -42.28 -13.72 53.54
N TYR A 222 -41.69 -12.75 52.85
CA TYR A 222 -42.25 -12.19 51.62
C TYR A 222 -42.50 -13.27 50.56
N LEU A 223 -41.57 -14.19 50.36
CA LEU A 223 -41.73 -15.30 49.40
C LEU A 223 -42.81 -16.30 49.85
N TRP A 224 -42.89 -16.61 51.15
CA TRP A 224 -43.96 -17.46 51.70
C TRP A 224 -45.34 -16.81 51.57
N ASP A 225 -45.46 -15.50 51.82
CA ASP A 225 -46.69 -14.75 51.67
C ASP A 225 -47.16 -14.68 50.22
N LEU A 226 -46.23 -14.71 49.26
CA LEU A 226 -46.58 -14.82 47.84
C LEU A 226 -46.99 -16.24 47.44
N ALA A 227 -46.54 -17.26 48.16
CA ALA A 227 -46.81 -18.68 47.89
C ALA A 227 -48.14 -19.18 48.50
N GLY A 228 -48.61 -18.56 49.61
CA GLY A 228 -49.88 -18.89 50.29
C GLY A 228 -51.14 -18.33 49.63
#